data_AF-A0A9D1K0K1-F1
#
_entry.id   AF-A0A9D1K0K1-F1
#
_cell.length_a   1.000
_cell.length_b   1.000
_cell.length_c   1.000
_cell.angle_alpha   90.00
_cell.angle_beta   90.00
_cell.angle_gamma   90.00
#
_symmetry.space_group_name_H-M   'P 1'
#
loop_
_entity.id
_entity.type
_entity.pdbx_description
1 polymer ?
#
loop_
_entity_poly.entity_id
_entity_poly.type
_entity_poly.pdbx_seq_one_letter_code
_entity_poly.pdbx_strand_id
1 'polypeptide(L)' 'MQAPETELRMVDGRLCECIPGREGATVNRLISTDPMDYLNPAFAPGRLVLDRMKEFRHER' A
#
# COMPACT_ATOMS: atom_id res chain seq x y z
N MET A 1 -10.80 -21.93 0.03
CA MET A 1 -10.72 -20.55 -0.50
C MET A 1 -9.28 -20.33 -0.93
N GLN A 2 -9.04 -19.92 -2.17
CA GLN A 2 -7.71 -19.53 -2.62
C GLN A 2 -7.43 -18.12 -2.09
N ALA A 3 -6.25 -17.89 -1.51
CA ALA A 3 -5.89 -16.54 -1.05
C ALA A 3 -5.83 -15.60 -2.27
N PRO A 4 -6.30 -14.34 -2.16
CA PRO A 4 -6.18 -13.39 -3.25
C PRO A 4 -4.71 -13.17 -3.60
N GLU A 5 -4.42 -12.98 -4.88
CA GLU A 5 -3.08 -12.55 -5.30
C GLU A 5 -2.80 -11.17 -4.69
N THR A 6 -1.63 -11.04 -4.08
CA THR A 6 -1.16 -9.80 -3.45
C THR A 6 0.15 -9.36 -4.06
N GLU A 7 0.42 -8.06 -3.97
CA GLU A 7 1.67 -7.45 -4.42
C GLU A 7 2.24 -6.50 -3.36
N LEU A 8 3.56 -6.29 -3.40
CA LEU A 8 4.23 -5.35 -2.52
C LEU A 8 4.21 -3.95 -3.13
N ARG A 9 3.77 -2.95 -2.34
CA ARG A 9 3.74 -1.53 -2.73
C ARG A 9 4.34 -0.64 -1.66
N MET A 10 5.00 0.43 -2.11
CA MET A 10 5.38 1.54 -1.23
C MET A 10 4.21 2.51 -1.07
N VAL A 11 3.81 2.76 0.17
CA VAL A 11 2.72 3.67 0.54
C VAL A 11 3.28 4.64 1.56
N ASP A 12 3.35 5.93 1.24
CA ASP A 12 3.90 6.99 2.10
C ASP A 12 5.25 6.60 2.74
N GLY A 13 6.11 5.95 1.95
CA GLY A 13 7.45 5.52 2.36
C GLY A 13 7.51 4.23 3.19
N ARG A 14 6.40 3.50 3.35
CA ARG A 14 6.33 2.22 4.07
C ARG A 14 5.97 1.09 3.12
N LEU A 15 6.43 -0.12 3.41
CA LEU A 15 6.13 -1.29 2.59
C LEU A 15 4.81 -1.93 3.03
N CYS A 16 3.86 -2.04 2.11
CA CYS A 16 2.59 -2.71 2.33
C CYS A 16 2.43 -3.87 1.36
N GLU A 17 1.83 -4.96 1.82
CA GLU A 17 1.25 -5.97 0.95
C GLU A 17 -0.18 -5.52 0.63
N CYS A 18 -0.49 -5.43 -0.66
CA CYS A 18 -1.76 -4.91 -1.15
C CYS A 18 -2.45 -5.91 -2.09
N ILE A 19 -3.78 -5.88 -2.10
CA ILE A 19 -4.61 -6.59 -3.07
C ILE A 19 -4.90 -5.63 -4.23
N PRO A 20 -4.46 -5.94 -5.47
CA PRO A 20 -4.76 -5.10 -6.63
C PRO A 20 -6.26 -4.96 -6.87
N GLY A 21 -6.67 -3.76 -7.26
CA GLY A 21 -8.04 -3.43 -7.63
C GLY A 21 -8.09 -2.61 -8.91
N ARG A 22 -9.30 -2.29 -9.38
CA ARG A 22 -9.48 -1.56 -10.65
C ARG A 22 -8.95 -0.12 -10.61
N GLU A 23 -8.99 0.54 -9.45
CA GLU A 23 -8.66 1.97 -9.28
C GLU A 23 -7.35 2.20 -8.50
N GLY A 24 -6.66 1.11 -8.13
CA GLY A 24 -5.50 1.15 -7.26
C GLY A 24 -5.30 -0.19 -6.57
N ALA A 25 -4.95 -0.17 -5.29
CA ALA A 25 -4.86 -1.38 -4.48
C ALA A 25 -5.33 -1.14 -3.04
N THR A 26 -5.75 -2.20 -2.37
CA THR A 26 -6.19 -2.15 -0.98
C THR A 26 -5.12 -2.74 -0.08
N VAL A 27 -4.75 -2.05 1.01
CA VAL A 27 -3.79 -2.59 1.97
C VAL A 27 -4.33 -3.88 2.59
N ASN A 28 -3.58 -4.98 2.47
CA ASN A 28 -3.82 -6.22 3.19
C ASN A 28 -3.12 -6.20 4.55
N ARG A 29 -1.82 -5.85 4.54
CA ARG A 29 -1.01 -5.69 5.76
C ARG A 29 0.16 -4.74 5.54
N LEU A 30 0.52 -4.04 6.62
CA LEU A 30 1.77 -3.30 6.73
C LEU A 30 2.93 -4.25 7.08
N ILE A 31 4.08 -4.05 6.45
CA ILE A 31 5.34 -4.70 6.79
C ILE A 31 6.26 -3.65 7.40
N SER A 32 6.26 -3.56 8.74
CA SER A 32 7.14 -2.65 9.49
C SER A 32 7.66 -3.34 10.74
N THR A 33 8.81 -2.88 11.23
CA THR A 33 9.34 -3.26 12.55
C THR A 33 9.07 -2.18 13.60
N ASP A 34 8.51 -1.03 13.21
CA ASP A 34 8.09 0.02 14.14
C ASP A 34 6.64 -0.22 14.58
N PRO A 35 6.38 -0.46 15.89
CA PRO A 35 5.03 -0.62 16.41
C PRO A 35 4.12 0.59 16.17
N MET A 36 4.69 1.79 16.07
CA MET A 36 3.91 3.02 15.87
C MET A 36 3.28 3.08 14.49
N ASP A 37 3.90 2.48 13.46
CA ASP A 37 3.31 2.43 12.13
C ASP A 37 2.01 1.60 12.11
N TYR A 38 1.91 0.55 12.94
CA TYR A 38 0.69 -0.27 13.05
C TYR A 38 -0.49 0.48 13.70
N LEU A 39 -0.21 1.54 14.45
CA LEU A 39 -1.23 2.41 15.02
C LEU A 39 -1.67 3.52 14.05
N ASN A 40 -0.96 3.69 12.93
CA ASN A 40 -1.27 4.74 11.96
C ASN A 40 -2.41 4.30 11.02
N PRO A 41 -3.56 5.01 10.99
CA PRO A 41 -4.69 4.68 10.11
C PRO A 41 -4.36 4.68 8.61
N ALA A 42 -3.27 5.34 8.19
CA ALA A 42 -2.82 5.34 6.80
C ALA A 42 -2.44 3.94 6.28
N PHE A 43 -2.05 3.02 7.18
CA PHE A 43 -1.62 1.67 6.84
C PHE A 43 -2.58 0.58 7.35
N ALA A 44 -3.79 0.97 7.76
CA ALA A 44 -4.80 0.04 8.22
C ALA A 44 -5.22 -0.92 7.08
N PRO A 45 -5.42 -2.22 7.36
CA PRO A 45 -6.01 -3.15 6.40
C PRO A 45 -7.35 -2.62 5.87
N GLY A 46 -7.59 -2.79 4.56
CA GLY A 46 -8.78 -2.26 3.89
C GLY A 46 -8.62 -0.82 3.36
N ARG A 47 -7.52 -0.13 3.67
CA ARG A 47 -7.27 1.21 3.13
C ARG A 47 -7.02 1.16 1.62
N LEU A 48 -7.77 1.96 0.86
CA LEU A 48 -7.55 2.15 -0.57
C LEU A 48 -6.35 3.08 -0.84
N VAL A 49 -5.40 2.59 -1.63
CA VAL A 49 -4.24 3.30 -2.18
C VAL A 49 -4.50 3.49 -3.67
N LEU A 50 -4.75 4.73 -4.07
CA LEU A 50 -5.01 5.06 -5.47
C LEU A 50 -3.71 5.02 -6.29
N ASP A 51 -3.80 4.52 -7.52
CA ASP A 51 -2.71 4.66 -8.48
C ASP A 51 -2.60 6.13 -8.89
N ARG A 52 -1.82 6.91 -8.15
CA ARG A 52 -1.43 8.23 -8.63
C ARG A 52 -0.56 8.00 -9.86
N MET A 53 -1.09 8.32 -11.03
CA MET A 53 -0.32 8.37 -12.27
C MET A 53 0.99 9.10 -11.97
N LYS A 54 2.11 8.48 -12.34
CA LYS A 54 3.49 8.92 -12.10
C LYS A 54 3.68 10.43 -12.36
N GLU A 55 3.50 11.28 -11.35
CA GLU A 55 3.82 12.72 -11.41
C GLU A 55 5.25 13.04 -10.97
N PHE A 56 6.14 12.05 -10.92
CA PHE A 56 7.57 12.31 -10.73
C PHE A 56 8.37 11.72 -11.88
N ARG A 57 8.25 12.36 -13.05
CA ARG A 57 9.27 12.28 -14.10
C ARG A 57 9.87 13.68 -14.27
N HIS A 58 11.20 13.73 -14.06
CA HIS A 58 12.15 14.81 -14.38
C HIS A 58 12.15 16.05 -13.47
N GLU A 59 13.01 16.01 -12.45
CA GLU A 59 13.90 17.16 -12.23
C GLU A 59 15.22 16.87 -12.95
N ARG A 60 15.69 17.89 -13.67
CA ARG A 60 16.78 17.89 -14.64
C ARG A 60 18.16 17.75 -14.01
#